data_AF-A0A7X8EJP8-F1
#
_entry.id   AF-A0A7X8EJP8-F1
#
_cell.length_a   1.000
_cell.length_b   1.000
_cell.length_c   1.000
_cell.angle_alpha   90.00
_cell.angle_beta   90.00
_cell.angle_gamma   90.00
#
_symmetry.space_group_name_H-M   'P 1'
#
loop_
_entity.id
_entity.type
_entity.pdbx_description
1 polymer ?
#
loop_
_entity_poly.entity_id
_entity_poly.type
_entity_poly.pdbx_seq_one_letter_code
_entity_poly.pdbx_strand_id
1 'polypeptide(L)'
;EQLPPGRGELPAKARHFALAALGDRKEGGEIRTTLDPAIQAALERSLAASLDSMPREVTASGVVMENEGGEILAYVGNARLGSGLPGSWVDCGRSPRSPGSALKPFAYLAAFERGLITPASLLADTPLAFLGNAPRNFDLIYRGPVTARTALADSLNVPAVRVLRTAGQEYVMDLLRNCGFRSLTKPAGHYGDSLILGGCEVTLLQMAEGYGVLANLGVRRVPWFLASDAPPGRRIVREGASFLTADILKDTGRLLPVHRARIEGKKDWFAFKTGTSYGYRDAWTAAYNPRYTVIVWMGDPKGSPHPELVGLSAAAPAVVDLLRALPRGGWYDTPEEVLTREVCSLSGSPPSPACLSTRKDYWIEGTSSSAPCSMHVIRDGKKTVLWPAELEEFARRRSLEVEAGSEISIVSPLPGSRYFVTPFGGEQKTALRAEGAVPPVYWFIGGAFAGKQEGRDPIFRPLKKGRHTISLVDSRGKTASSWVIVEAIEKEPEHSPGPSPLIITPGD
;
A
#
# COMPACT_ATOMS: atom_id res chain seq x y z
N GLU A 1 27.87 41.74 17.15
CA GLU A 1 28.37 40.36 17.26
C GLU A 1 29.84 40.30 16.90
N GLN A 2 30.66 39.51 17.60
CA GLN A 2 32.03 39.23 17.16
C GLN A 2 31.99 38.30 15.96
N LEU A 3 32.58 38.72 14.85
CA LEU A 3 32.80 37.84 13.69
C LEU A 3 33.74 36.70 14.11
N PRO A 4 33.50 35.46 13.64
CA PRO A 4 34.34 34.33 14.01
C PRO A 4 35.81 34.59 13.63
N PRO A 5 36.78 34.15 14.45
CA PRO A 5 38.20 34.52 14.34
C PRO A 5 38.94 33.93 13.13
N GLY A 6 38.25 33.20 12.24
CA GLY A 6 38.82 32.66 11.01
C GLY A 6 37.76 32.07 10.09
N ARG A 7 38.11 31.88 8.80
CA ARG A 7 37.35 31.04 7.88
C ARG A 7 37.59 29.58 8.25
N GLY A 8 36.68 28.98 9.00
CA GLY A 8 36.62 27.52 9.12
C GLY A 8 36.31 26.87 7.76
N GLU A 9 36.56 25.57 7.63
CA GLU A 9 36.00 24.82 6.50
C GLU A 9 34.50 25.04 6.41
N LEU A 10 33.97 25.21 5.20
CA LEU A 10 32.53 25.32 5.00
C LEU A 10 31.86 24.07 5.60
N PRO A 11 31.00 24.21 6.63
CA PRO A 11 30.36 23.04 7.22
C PRO A 11 29.54 22.33 6.15
N ALA A 12 30.01 21.15 5.71
CA ALA A 12 29.41 20.38 4.63
C ALA A 12 28.34 19.38 5.11
N LYS A 13 28.06 19.34 6.42
CA LYS A 13 27.06 18.44 7.02
C LYS A 13 25.65 18.92 6.70
N ALA A 14 24.73 17.99 6.44
CA ALA A 14 23.32 18.27 6.21
C ALA A 14 23.06 19.38 5.15
N ARG A 15 23.89 19.46 4.09
CA ARG A 15 23.88 20.58 3.13
C ARG A 15 22.49 20.91 2.59
N HIS A 16 21.71 19.89 2.21
CA HIS A 16 20.36 20.09 1.68
C HIS A 16 19.42 20.70 2.73
N PHE A 17 19.49 20.21 3.97
CA PHE A 17 18.72 20.77 5.09
C PHE A 17 19.10 22.24 5.32
N ALA A 18 20.41 22.52 5.40
CA ALA A 18 20.90 23.87 5.63
C ALA A 18 20.44 24.85 4.54
N LEU A 19 20.50 24.45 3.26
CA LEU A 19 20.00 25.24 2.14
C LEU A 19 18.47 25.43 2.20
N ALA A 20 17.72 24.40 2.59
CA ALA A 20 16.28 24.50 2.76
C ALA A 20 15.89 25.45 3.91
N ALA A 21 16.60 25.39 5.04
CA ALA A 21 16.40 26.26 6.19
C ALA A 21 16.82 27.72 5.92
N LEU A 22 17.89 27.92 5.14
CA LEU A 22 18.33 29.24 4.71
C LEU A 22 17.29 29.91 3.81
N GLY A 23 16.69 29.14 2.89
CA GLY A 23 15.72 29.65 1.93
C GLY A 23 16.29 30.81 1.10
N ASP A 24 15.54 31.91 0.99
CA ASP A 24 15.95 33.11 0.26
C ASP A 24 16.60 34.18 1.16
N ARG A 25 16.90 33.86 2.43
CA ARG A 25 17.48 34.82 3.38
C ARG A 25 18.86 35.24 2.92
N LYS A 26 19.09 36.55 2.87
CA LYS A 26 20.36 37.18 2.48
C LYS A 26 21.10 37.84 3.65
N GLU A 27 20.42 37.95 4.79
CA GLU A 27 20.96 38.55 6.01
C GLU A 27 21.84 37.54 6.74
N GLY A 28 22.96 38.02 7.29
CA GLY A 28 23.81 37.21 8.16
C GLY A 28 23.22 37.05 9.56
N GLY A 29 23.63 36.01 10.28
CA GLY A 29 23.23 35.78 11.67
C GLY A 29 23.20 34.30 12.04
N GLU A 30 22.74 34.01 13.27
CA GLU A 30 22.47 32.66 13.75
C GLU A 30 21.06 32.22 13.33
N ILE A 31 20.94 31.06 12.68
CA ILE A 31 19.64 30.44 12.37
C ILE A 31 19.50 29.16 13.21
N ARG A 32 18.52 29.15 14.10
CA ARG A 32 18.13 27.94 14.85
C ARG A 32 17.16 27.12 14.03
N THR A 33 17.43 25.81 13.96
CA THR A 33 16.69 24.88 13.10
C THR A 33 16.16 23.69 13.87
N THR A 34 15.24 22.95 13.25
CA THR A 34 14.67 21.70 13.77
C THR A 34 15.56 20.48 13.51
N LEU A 35 16.74 20.65 12.91
CA LEU A 35 17.65 19.56 12.55
C LEU A 35 18.02 18.73 13.78
N ASP A 36 17.74 17.43 13.73
CA ASP A 36 18.29 16.46 14.65
C ASP A 36 19.52 15.79 14.00
N PRO A 37 20.75 16.02 14.51
CA PRO A 37 21.96 15.47 13.91
C PRO A 37 22.03 13.95 13.90
N ALA A 38 21.43 13.27 14.89
CA ALA A 38 21.44 11.82 14.97
C ALA A 38 20.49 11.21 13.94
N ILE A 39 19.30 11.79 13.79
CA ILE A 39 18.31 11.36 12.78
C ILE A 39 18.83 11.67 11.37
N GLN A 40 19.44 12.83 11.15
CA GLN A 40 20.07 13.17 9.86
C GLN A 40 21.14 12.16 9.48
N ALA A 41 22.05 11.82 10.41
CA ALA A 41 23.10 10.85 10.15
C ALA A 41 22.53 9.44 9.91
N ALA A 42 21.43 9.07 10.57
CA ALA A 42 20.74 7.80 10.32
C ALA A 42 20.12 7.77 8.91
N LEU A 43 19.45 8.85 8.51
CA LEU A 43 18.89 8.99 7.16
C LEU A 43 19.98 8.87 6.09
N GLU A 44 21.09 9.62 6.21
CA GLU A 44 22.20 9.56 5.26
C GLU A 44 22.78 8.15 5.14
N ARG A 45 22.98 7.44 6.26
CA ARG A 45 23.47 6.05 6.25
C ARG A 45 22.49 5.09 5.58
N SER A 46 21.20 5.17 5.89
CA SER A 46 20.17 4.30 5.31
C SER A 46 20.00 4.50 3.81
N LEU A 47 20.10 5.75 3.34
CA LEU A 47 20.08 6.07 1.91
C LEU A 47 21.35 5.54 1.21
N ALA A 48 22.53 5.74 1.80
CA ALA A 48 23.78 5.23 1.24
C ALA A 48 23.76 3.71 1.09
N ALA A 49 23.37 2.98 2.15
CA ALA A 49 23.28 1.52 2.11
C ALA A 49 22.29 0.99 1.05
N SER A 50 21.19 1.72 0.81
CA SER A 50 20.21 1.33 -0.21
C SER A 50 20.71 1.62 -1.64
N LEU A 51 21.66 2.53 -1.80
CA LEU A 51 22.28 2.85 -3.09
C LEU A 51 23.38 1.88 -3.50
N ASP A 52 23.93 1.09 -2.57
CA ASP A 52 25.01 0.13 -2.87
C ASP A 52 24.59 -0.92 -3.90
N SER A 53 23.31 -1.29 -3.93
CA SER A 53 22.75 -2.23 -4.90
C SER A 53 22.12 -1.57 -6.12
N MET A 54 22.34 -0.26 -6.34
CA MET A 54 21.68 0.51 -7.40
C MET A 54 22.67 0.94 -8.48
N PRO A 55 22.20 1.12 -9.74
CA PRO A 55 22.98 1.76 -10.80
C PRO A 55 23.57 3.09 -10.35
N ARG A 56 24.73 3.44 -10.90
CA ARG A 56 25.50 4.61 -10.46
C ARG A 56 24.73 5.92 -10.68
N GLU A 57 23.86 5.97 -11.67
CA GLU A 57 23.03 7.12 -12.06
C GLU A 57 21.85 7.35 -11.10
N VAL A 58 21.38 6.30 -10.43
CA VAL A 58 20.26 6.37 -9.50
C VAL A 58 20.71 7.02 -8.20
N THR A 59 20.01 8.07 -7.76
CA THR A 59 20.20 8.69 -6.44
C THR A 59 18.99 8.45 -5.55
N ALA A 60 19.07 8.94 -4.31
CA ALA A 60 17.98 8.91 -3.35
C ALA A 60 17.78 10.28 -2.70
N SER A 61 16.54 10.57 -2.32
CA SER A 61 16.16 11.69 -1.48
C SER A 61 15.31 11.17 -0.33
N GLY A 62 15.43 11.79 0.84
CA GLY A 62 14.64 11.37 2.00
C GLY A 62 14.39 12.49 2.99
N VAL A 63 13.31 12.35 3.75
CA VAL A 63 12.90 13.31 4.77
C VAL A 63 12.31 12.58 5.97
N VAL A 64 12.60 13.10 7.17
CA VAL A 64 11.95 12.69 8.41
C VAL A 64 11.25 13.90 8.99
N MET A 65 9.95 13.76 9.24
CA MET A 65 9.10 14.77 9.85
C MET A 65 8.58 14.26 11.19
N GLU A 66 8.63 15.09 12.22
CA GLU A 66 7.88 14.90 13.46
C GLU A 66 6.42 15.28 13.21
N ASN A 67 5.49 14.40 13.56
CA ASN A 67 4.10 14.57 13.16
C ASN A 67 3.36 15.63 13.97
N GLU A 68 3.52 15.67 15.29
CA GLU A 68 2.78 16.57 16.17
C GLU A 68 2.94 18.04 15.77
N GLY A 69 4.18 18.47 15.52
CA GLY A 69 4.54 19.84 15.15
C GLY A 69 4.76 20.08 13.66
N GLY A 70 4.98 19.02 12.87
CA GLY A 70 5.37 19.11 11.46
C GLY A 70 6.85 19.43 11.23
N GLU A 71 7.67 19.38 12.27
CA GLU A 71 9.09 19.73 12.22
C GLU A 71 9.86 18.78 11.29
N ILE A 72 10.63 19.31 10.35
CA ILE A 72 11.57 18.50 9.58
C ILE A 72 12.80 18.27 10.43
N LEU A 73 13.04 17.03 10.82
CA LEU A 73 14.18 16.65 11.67
C LEU A 73 15.41 16.25 10.84
N ALA A 74 15.18 15.74 9.63
CA ALA A 74 16.23 15.37 8.70
C ALA A 74 15.78 15.52 7.25
N TYR A 75 16.70 15.92 6.37
CA TYR A 75 16.44 16.11 4.95
C TYR A 75 17.69 15.85 4.11
N VAL A 76 17.53 15.00 3.09
CA VAL A 76 18.52 14.72 2.06
C VAL A 76 17.85 14.90 0.70
N GLY A 77 18.26 15.93 -0.03
CA GLY A 77 17.76 16.21 -1.39
C GLY A 77 18.40 15.33 -2.46
N ASN A 78 19.63 14.86 -2.24
CA ASN A 78 20.38 14.01 -3.16
C ASN A 78 21.49 13.27 -2.41
N ALA A 79 21.39 11.95 -2.29
CA ALA A 79 22.34 11.12 -1.57
C ALA A 79 23.67 10.92 -2.33
N ARG A 80 23.74 11.26 -3.62
CA ARG A 80 24.97 11.26 -4.45
C ARG A 80 25.56 12.65 -4.65
N LEU A 81 25.27 13.59 -3.74
CA LEU A 81 25.73 14.97 -3.81
C LEU A 81 27.25 15.07 -4.06
N GLY A 82 27.65 15.85 -5.06
CA GLY A 82 29.05 16.13 -5.34
C GLY A 82 29.86 14.97 -5.92
N SER A 83 29.21 13.86 -6.30
CA SER A 83 29.87 12.66 -6.88
C SER A 83 30.45 12.85 -8.30
N GLY A 84 30.33 14.05 -8.88
CA GLY A 84 30.74 14.34 -10.26
C GLY A 84 29.79 13.79 -11.34
N LEU A 85 28.74 13.07 -10.94
CA LEU A 85 27.72 12.57 -11.86
C LEU A 85 26.80 13.70 -12.35
N PRO A 86 26.27 13.63 -13.58
CA PRO A 86 25.22 14.52 -14.04
C PRO A 86 24.04 14.56 -13.07
N GLY A 87 23.60 15.75 -12.67
CA GLY A 87 22.48 15.92 -11.73
C GLY A 87 22.82 15.67 -10.26
N SER A 88 24.07 15.35 -9.90
CA SER A 88 24.50 15.16 -8.50
C SER A 88 24.32 16.40 -7.62
N TRP A 89 24.30 17.60 -8.20
CA TRP A 89 24.07 18.85 -7.46
C TRP A 89 22.60 19.26 -7.38
N VAL A 90 21.70 18.53 -8.03
CA VAL A 90 20.26 18.84 -8.05
C VAL A 90 19.62 18.31 -6.77
N ASP A 91 18.93 19.18 -6.05
CA ASP A 91 18.01 18.78 -4.98
C ASP A 91 16.78 18.11 -5.61
N CYS A 92 16.82 16.78 -5.68
CA CYS A 92 15.76 15.99 -6.25
C CYS A 92 14.53 15.95 -5.33
N GLY A 93 14.67 16.19 -4.02
CA GLY A 93 13.56 16.24 -3.07
C GLY A 93 12.61 17.42 -3.34
N ARG A 94 13.13 18.51 -3.92
CA ARG A 94 12.33 19.67 -4.36
C ARG A 94 11.79 19.54 -5.79
N SER A 95 12.26 18.56 -6.54
CA SER A 95 11.85 18.34 -7.93
C SER A 95 10.55 17.53 -7.96
N PRO A 96 9.50 17.97 -8.68
CA PRO A 96 8.30 17.17 -8.85
C PRO A 96 8.61 15.85 -9.56
N ARG A 97 8.07 14.74 -9.05
CA ARG A 97 8.24 13.39 -9.60
C ARG A 97 6.93 12.61 -9.50
N SER A 98 6.76 11.60 -10.35
CA SER A 98 5.58 10.74 -10.29
C SER A 98 5.56 9.92 -8.99
N PRO A 99 4.51 10.01 -8.15
CA PRO A 99 4.41 9.23 -6.91
C PRO A 99 4.00 7.78 -7.16
N GLY A 100 3.64 7.42 -8.39
CA GLY A 100 3.06 6.11 -8.70
C GLY A 100 1.85 5.78 -7.81
N SER A 101 1.81 4.55 -7.31
CA SER A 101 0.77 4.07 -6.39
C SER A 101 0.83 4.66 -4.96
N ALA A 102 1.76 5.56 -4.65
CA ALA A 102 1.86 6.13 -3.30
C ALA A 102 0.71 7.09 -2.97
N LEU A 103 -0.13 7.50 -3.94
CA LEU A 103 -1.31 8.31 -3.65
C LEU A 103 -2.58 7.52 -3.36
N LYS A 104 -2.60 6.20 -3.60
CA LYS A 104 -3.78 5.34 -3.34
C LYS A 104 -4.43 5.54 -1.98
N PRO A 105 -3.69 5.64 -0.85
CA PRO A 105 -4.30 5.87 0.45
C PRO A 105 -5.30 7.03 0.49
N PHE A 106 -5.07 8.11 -0.27
CA PHE A 106 -5.94 9.29 -0.24
C PHE A 106 -7.29 9.07 -0.96
N ALA A 107 -7.36 8.19 -1.95
CA ALA A 107 -8.65 7.81 -2.55
C ALA A 107 -9.49 6.95 -1.58
N TYR A 108 -8.84 6.03 -0.86
CA TYR A 108 -9.51 5.23 0.16
C TYR A 108 -9.92 6.09 1.36
N LEU A 109 -9.05 6.99 1.80
CA LEU A 109 -9.34 7.98 2.83
C LEU A 109 -10.59 8.79 2.47
N ALA A 110 -10.67 9.31 1.24
CA ALA A 110 -11.84 10.04 0.75
C ALA A 110 -13.12 9.19 0.75
N ALA A 111 -13.01 7.91 0.40
CA ALA A 111 -14.15 7.00 0.39
C ALA A 111 -14.64 6.64 1.81
N PHE A 112 -13.72 6.44 2.75
CA PHE A 112 -14.03 6.27 4.18
C PHE A 112 -14.59 7.56 4.80
N GLU A 113 -14.03 8.71 4.44
CA GLU A 113 -14.49 10.04 4.85
C GLU A 113 -15.92 10.33 4.35
N ARG A 114 -16.36 9.68 3.28
CA ARG A 114 -17.74 9.83 2.79
C ARG A 114 -18.65 8.66 3.19
N GLY A 115 -18.15 7.70 3.96
CA GLY A 115 -18.89 6.51 4.39
C GLY A 115 -19.32 5.58 3.25
N LEU A 116 -18.69 5.71 2.08
CA LEU A 116 -19.07 5.01 0.84
C LEU A 116 -18.62 3.56 0.85
N ILE A 117 -17.52 3.27 1.55
CA ILE A 117 -16.96 1.94 1.74
C ILE A 117 -16.45 1.81 3.19
N THR A 118 -16.23 0.58 3.61
CA THR A 118 -15.51 0.18 4.84
C THR A 118 -14.35 -0.75 4.45
N PRO A 119 -13.41 -1.10 5.35
CA PRO A 119 -12.32 -2.02 5.02
C PRO A 119 -12.81 -3.37 4.50
N ALA A 120 -13.99 -3.84 4.93
CA ALA A 120 -14.59 -5.07 4.44
C ALA A 120 -15.28 -4.99 3.09
N SER A 121 -15.58 -3.78 2.58
CA SER A 121 -16.41 -3.61 1.39
C SER A 121 -15.83 -4.32 0.17
N LEU A 122 -16.70 -4.98 -0.58
CA LEU A 122 -16.34 -5.68 -1.80
C LEU A 122 -15.99 -4.71 -2.92
N LEU A 123 -14.84 -4.93 -3.55
CA LEU A 123 -14.38 -4.25 -4.75
C LEU A 123 -14.13 -5.26 -5.87
N ALA A 124 -14.27 -4.79 -7.12
CA ALA A 124 -14.02 -5.59 -8.31
C ALA A 124 -12.62 -5.31 -8.87
N ASP A 125 -11.73 -6.30 -8.82
CA ASP A 125 -10.47 -6.33 -9.53
C ASP A 125 -10.63 -7.06 -10.86
N THR A 126 -11.34 -6.42 -11.80
CA THR A 126 -11.68 -6.95 -13.13
C THR A 126 -11.26 -5.97 -14.23
N PRO A 127 -10.99 -6.44 -15.46
CA PRO A 127 -10.59 -5.55 -16.55
C PRO A 127 -11.57 -4.39 -16.71
N LEU A 128 -11.07 -3.16 -16.65
CA LEU A 128 -11.85 -1.97 -16.99
C LEU A 128 -11.92 -1.86 -18.52
N ALA A 129 -13.12 -1.81 -19.07
CA ALA A 129 -13.30 -1.48 -20.48
C ALA A 129 -12.95 0.01 -20.67
N PHE A 130 -11.78 0.28 -21.24
CA PHE A 130 -11.38 1.61 -21.68
C PHE A 130 -11.24 1.63 -23.20
N LEU A 131 -11.51 2.78 -23.81
CA LEU A 131 -11.04 3.14 -25.14
C LEU A 131 -9.49 3.23 -25.10
N GLY A 132 -8.81 2.09 -25.16
CA GLY A 132 -7.37 1.96 -25.47
C GLY A 132 -6.39 1.83 -24.29
N ASN A 133 -6.67 2.38 -23.09
CA ASN A 133 -5.68 2.47 -22.00
C ASN A 133 -6.22 1.99 -20.64
N ALA A 134 -6.65 0.72 -20.53
CA ALA A 134 -7.08 0.17 -19.26
C ALA A 134 -5.91 0.06 -18.27
N PRO A 135 -6.01 0.60 -17.04
CA PRO A 135 -4.98 0.42 -16.04
C PRO A 135 -4.88 -1.07 -15.67
N ARG A 136 -3.70 -1.66 -15.85
CA ARG A 136 -3.44 -3.06 -15.50
C ARG A 136 -2.82 -3.12 -14.11
N ASN A 137 -3.08 -4.18 -13.36
CA ASN A 137 -2.33 -4.43 -12.11
C ASN A 137 -0.84 -4.64 -12.41
N PHE A 138 0.02 -4.47 -11.41
CA PHE A 138 1.46 -4.61 -11.59
C PHE A 138 1.86 -6.00 -12.10
N ASP A 139 1.14 -7.03 -11.65
CA ASP A 139 1.30 -8.43 -12.07
C ASP A 139 0.45 -8.79 -13.31
N LEU A 140 -0.28 -7.83 -13.88
CA LEU A 140 -1.20 -7.99 -15.01
C LEU A 140 -2.35 -8.99 -14.77
N ILE A 141 -2.57 -9.40 -13.52
CA ILE A 141 -3.60 -10.38 -13.14
C ILE A 141 -4.78 -9.67 -12.49
N TYR A 142 -5.98 -10.09 -12.89
CA TYR A 142 -7.25 -9.69 -12.28
C TYR A 142 -7.71 -10.76 -11.28
N ARG A 143 -7.91 -10.35 -10.02
CA ARG A 143 -8.29 -11.24 -8.91
C ARG A 143 -9.80 -11.45 -8.78
N GLY A 144 -10.62 -10.64 -9.47
CA GLY A 144 -12.06 -10.66 -9.32
C GLY A 144 -12.49 -10.00 -8.01
N PRO A 145 -13.29 -10.65 -7.15
CA PRO A 145 -13.77 -10.04 -5.91
C PRO A 145 -12.65 -9.91 -4.87
N VAL A 146 -12.40 -8.69 -4.39
CA VAL A 146 -11.42 -8.39 -3.32
C VAL A 146 -12.01 -7.42 -2.30
N THR A 147 -11.52 -7.42 -1.06
CA THR A 147 -11.94 -6.42 -0.07
C THR A 147 -11.17 -5.11 -0.25
N ALA A 148 -11.73 -3.99 0.22
CA ALA A 148 -11.03 -2.70 0.24
C ALA A 148 -9.71 -2.78 1.01
N ARG A 149 -9.68 -3.49 2.14
CA ARG A 149 -8.46 -3.79 2.92
C ARG A 149 -7.41 -4.48 2.07
N THR A 150 -7.75 -5.62 1.45
CA THR A 150 -6.83 -6.38 0.61
C THR A 150 -6.34 -5.54 -0.57
N ALA A 151 -7.25 -4.83 -1.24
CA ALA A 151 -6.91 -4.07 -2.43
C ALA A 151 -5.93 -2.93 -2.16
N LEU A 152 -6.08 -2.21 -1.04
CA LEU A 152 -5.14 -1.15 -0.66
C LEU A 152 -3.82 -1.72 -0.14
N ALA A 153 -3.86 -2.76 0.70
CA ALA A 153 -2.66 -3.44 1.21
C ALA A 153 -1.81 -3.96 0.05
N ASP A 154 -2.40 -4.76 -0.84
CA ASP A 154 -1.79 -5.30 -2.07
C ASP A 154 -1.51 -4.25 -3.14
N SER A 155 -1.98 -3.02 -2.95
CA SER A 155 -1.78 -1.89 -3.85
C SER A 155 -2.26 -2.21 -5.28
N LEU A 156 -3.45 -2.81 -5.41
CA LEU A 156 -4.07 -3.11 -6.70
C LEU A 156 -4.45 -1.82 -7.44
N ASN A 157 -4.27 -1.78 -8.76
CA ASN A 157 -4.51 -0.58 -9.57
C ASN A 157 -6.00 -0.41 -9.87
N VAL A 158 -6.67 -1.47 -10.32
CA VAL A 158 -8.06 -1.41 -10.75
C VAL A 158 -9.03 -1.07 -9.62
N PRO A 159 -8.99 -1.75 -8.46
CA PRO A 159 -9.83 -1.36 -7.32
C PRO A 159 -9.58 0.08 -6.87
N ALA A 160 -8.33 0.55 -6.92
CA ALA A 160 -8.02 1.93 -6.53
C ALA A 160 -8.66 2.97 -7.48
N VAL A 161 -8.69 2.70 -8.79
CA VAL A 161 -9.41 3.54 -9.76
C VAL A 161 -10.92 3.51 -9.52
N ARG A 162 -11.47 2.33 -9.21
CA ARG A 162 -12.90 2.23 -8.85
C ARG A 162 -13.22 3.02 -7.59
N VAL A 163 -12.38 2.92 -6.55
CA VAL A 163 -12.52 3.70 -5.32
C VAL A 163 -12.41 5.19 -5.58
N LEU A 164 -11.47 5.64 -6.42
CA LEU A 164 -11.38 7.04 -6.87
C LEU A 164 -12.69 7.52 -7.51
N ARG A 165 -13.27 6.73 -8.41
CA ARG A 165 -14.54 7.07 -9.08
C ARG A 165 -15.71 7.08 -8.09
N THR A 166 -15.80 6.10 -7.21
CA THR A 166 -16.82 6.03 -6.14
C THR A 166 -16.72 7.24 -5.21
N ALA A 167 -15.50 7.60 -4.79
CA ALA A 167 -15.23 8.76 -3.93
C ALA A 167 -15.43 10.10 -4.64
N GLY A 168 -15.59 10.11 -5.97
CA GLY A 168 -15.70 11.32 -6.78
C GLY A 168 -14.32 11.97 -7.00
N GLN A 169 -13.94 12.09 -8.27
CA GLN A 169 -12.59 12.52 -8.63
C GLN A 169 -12.26 13.96 -8.17
N GLU A 170 -13.22 14.89 -8.30
CA GLU A 170 -13.07 16.27 -7.83
C GLU A 170 -12.84 16.32 -6.31
N TYR A 171 -13.63 15.56 -5.55
CA TYR A 171 -13.49 15.49 -4.09
C TYR A 171 -12.13 14.93 -3.68
N VAL A 172 -11.64 13.88 -4.34
CA VAL A 172 -10.30 13.32 -4.06
C VAL A 172 -9.20 14.33 -4.38
N MET A 173 -9.32 15.06 -5.49
CA MET A 173 -8.34 16.09 -5.86
C MET A 173 -8.33 17.24 -4.84
N ASP A 174 -9.50 17.71 -4.40
CA ASP A 174 -9.60 18.75 -3.39
C ASP A 174 -9.06 18.29 -2.04
N LEU A 175 -9.34 17.04 -1.64
CA LEU A 175 -8.74 16.42 -0.46
C LEU A 175 -7.21 16.40 -0.57
N LEU A 176 -6.64 15.95 -1.70
CA LEU A 176 -5.20 15.93 -1.91
C LEU A 176 -4.59 17.34 -1.80
N ARG A 177 -5.20 18.36 -2.41
CA ARG A 177 -4.74 19.75 -2.28
C ARG A 177 -4.77 20.22 -0.84
N ASN A 178 -5.84 19.91 -0.10
CA ASN A 178 -5.98 20.22 1.31
C ASN A 178 -4.99 19.45 2.20
N CYS A 179 -4.52 18.27 1.77
CA CYS A 179 -3.44 17.50 2.39
C CYS A 179 -2.03 18.03 2.05
N GLY A 180 -1.89 19.06 1.21
CA GLY A 180 -0.60 19.68 0.89
C GLY A 180 -0.06 19.41 -0.51
N PHE A 181 -0.74 18.62 -1.35
CA PHE A 181 -0.33 18.34 -2.74
C PHE A 181 -0.61 19.51 -3.70
N ARG A 182 0.06 20.64 -3.45
CA ARG A 182 -0.12 21.92 -4.18
C ARG A 182 0.35 21.90 -5.63
N SER A 183 1.11 20.89 -6.04
CA SER A 183 1.54 20.70 -7.44
C SER A 183 0.38 20.26 -8.35
N LEU A 184 -0.74 19.85 -7.77
CA LEU A 184 -1.97 19.49 -8.47
C LEU A 184 -2.73 20.75 -8.94
N THR A 185 -2.18 21.42 -9.95
CA THR A 185 -2.68 22.72 -10.46
C THR A 185 -3.73 22.60 -11.55
N LYS A 186 -3.86 21.44 -12.19
CA LYS A 186 -4.83 21.22 -13.28
C LYS A 186 -6.20 20.78 -12.73
N PRO A 187 -7.30 20.94 -13.49
CA PRO A 187 -8.63 20.42 -13.11
C PRO A 187 -8.65 18.89 -13.02
N ALA A 188 -9.62 18.27 -12.32
CA ALA A 188 -9.62 16.82 -12.15
C ALA A 188 -9.69 16.08 -13.49
N GLY A 189 -10.51 16.57 -14.43
CA GLY A 189 -10.62 15.99 -15.78
C GLY A 189 -9.29 15.85 -16.53
N HIS A 190 -8.28 16.69 -16.21
CA HIS A 190 -6.93 16.56 -16.78
C HIS A 190 -6.19 15.32 -16.26
N TYR A 191 -6.25 15.07 -14.95
CA TYR A 191 -5.56 13.93 -14.34
C TYR A 191 -6.33 12.61 -14.55
N GLY A 192 -7.67 12.67 -14.61
CA GLY A 192 -8.52 11.50 -14.75
C GLY A 192 -8.23 10.40 -13.73
N ASP A 193 -8.43 9.14 -14.15
CA ASP A 193 -8.12 7.96 -13.35
C ASP A 193 -6.63 7.80 -13.02
N SER A 194 -5.76 8.45 -13.80
CA SER A 194 -4.31 8.35 -13.61
C SER A 194 -3.82 9.09 -12.36
N LEU A 195 -4.63 10.01 -11.79
CA LEU A 195 -4.31 10.78 -10.59
C LEU A 195 -3.76 9.88 -9.47
N ILE A 196 -4.46 8.78 -9.17
CA ILE A 196 -4.13 7.89 -8.06
C ILE A 196 -3.09 6.81 -8.41
N LEU A 197 -2.74 6.73 -9.70
CA LEU A 197 -1.77 5.79 -10.26
C LEU A 197 -0.41 6.46 -10.56
N GLY A 198 -0.28 7.76 -10.30
CA GLY A 198 0.95 8.52 -10.51
C GLY A 198 1.00 9.32 -11.82
N GLY A 199 -0.12 9.57 -12.47
CA GLY A 199 -0.23 10.50 -13.61
C GLY A 199 -0.17 11.99 -13.21
N CYS A 200 0.44 12.28 -12.08
CA CYS A 200 0.70 13.62 -11.56
C CYS A 200 2.12 13.64 -10.97
N GLU A 201 2.60 14.81 -10.59
CA GLU A 201 3.93 14.98 -10.00
C GLU A 201 3.83 15.67 -8.65
N VAL A 202 4.63 15.20 -7.69
CA VAL A 202 4.67 15.70 -6.31
C VAL A 202 6.11 15.79 -5.83
N THR A 203 6.36 16.62 -4.82
CA THR A 203 7.67 16.74 -4.17
C THR A 203 7.76 15.90 -2.90
N LEU A 204 8.99 15.68 -2.43
CA LEU A 204 9.26 14.93 -1.20
C LEU A 204 8.56 15.56 0.03
N LEU A 205 8.55 16.89 0.12
CA LEU A 205 7.88 17.60 1.21
C LEU A 205 6.36 17.55 1.12
N GLN A 206 5.78 17.51 -0.08
CA GLN A 206 4.32 17.31 -0.24
C GLN A 206 3.91 15.91 0.18
N MET A 207 4.74 14.91 -0.11
CA MET A 207 4.54 13.55 0.39
C MET A 207 4.63 13.50 1.92
N ALA A 208 5.59 14.19 2.54
CA ALA A 208 5.70 14.27 4.00
C ALA A 208 4.47 14.96 4.62
N GLU A 209 4.05 16.11 4.06
CA GLU A 209 2.86 16.83 4.49
C GLU A 209 1.59 15.96 4.40
N GLY A 210 1.38 15.31 3.25
CA GLY A 210 0.20 14.47 3.01
C GLY A 210 0.16 13.22 3.88
N TYR A 211 1.28 12.51 4.04
CA TYR A 211 1.36 11.35 4.93
C TYR A 211 1.32 11.76 6.41
N GLY A 212 1.78 12.96 6.76
CA GLY A 212 1.58 13.56 8.08
C GLY A 212 0.10 13.76 8.42
N VAL A 213 -0.76 14.04 7.43
CA VAL A 213 -2.22 14.06 7.66
C VAL A 213 -2.73 12.68 8.07
N LEU A 214 -2.25 11.62 7.44
CA LEU A 214 -2.61 10.24 7.81
C LEU A 214 -2.08 9.89 9.20
N ALA A 215 -0.84 10.30 9.49
CA ALA A 215 -0.17 10.01 10.74
C ALA A 215 -0.78 10.75 11.95
N ASN A 216 -1.24 11.98 11.75
CA ASN A 216 -1.94 12.75 12.80
C ASN A 216 -3.46 12.55 12.78
N LEU A 217 -3.93 11.38 12.33
CA LEU A 217 -5.34 11.02 12.27
C LEU A 217 -6.25 12.13 11.71
N GLY A 218 -5.82 12.71 10.59
CA GLY A 218 -6.59 13.70 9.83
C GLY A 218 -6.23 15.16 10.08
N VAL A 219 -5.29 15.45 10.99
CA VAL A 219 -4.78 16.82 11.22
C VAL A 219 -3.56 17.10 10.36
N ARG A 220 -3.64 18.13 9.53
CA ARG A 220 -2.52 18.61 8.73
C ARG A 220 -1.60 19.54 9.54
N ARG A 221 -0.31 19.24 9.48
CA ARG A 221 0.79 20.12 9.89
C ARG A 221 1.62 20.51 8.68
N VAL A 222 2.04 21.76 8.60
CA VAL A 222 2.86 22.25 7.50
C VAL A 222 4.33 21.96 7.80
N PRO A 223 5.07 21.28 6.90
CA PRO A 223 6.49 21.01 7.11
C PRO A 223 7.32 22.29 7.15
N TRP A 224 8.27 22.35 8.07
CA TRP A 224 9.11 23.52 8.32
C TRP A 224 10.44 23.12 8.95
N PHE A 225 11.46 23.97 8.79
CA PHE A 225 12.86 23.65 9.11
C PHE A 225 13.43 24.48 10.27
N LEU A 226 12.67 25.45 10.78
CA LEU A 226 13.15 26.47 11.71
C LEU A 226 12.60 26.20 13.11
N ALA A 227 13.47 26.34 14.11
CA ALA A 227 13.06 26.23 15.52
C ALA A 227 12.29 27.50 15.90
N SER A 228 10.97 27.46 15.73
CA SER A 228 10.03 28.56 16.00
C SER A 228 8.80 27.99 16.72
N ASP A 229 7.69 28.74 16.81
CA ASP A 229 6.41 28.21 17.29
C ASP A 229 5.70 27.42 16.19
N ALA A 230 5.21 26.23 16.53
CA ALA A 230 4.60 25.32 15.56
C ALA A 230 3.39 25.98 14.88
N PRO A 231 3.31 25.97 13.54
CA PRO A 231 2.13 26.45 12.85
C PRO A 231 0.87 25.70 13.32
N PRO A 232 -0.28 26.40 13.42
CA PRO A 232 -1.51 25.77 13.86
C PRO A 232 -1.89 24.64 12.90
N GLY A 233 -2.28 23.50 13.48
CA GLY A 233 -2.77 22.35 12.74
C GLY A 233 -4.17 22.61 12.19
N ARG A 234 -4.49 22.00 11.06
CA ARG A 234 -5.84 22.07 10.47
C ARG A 234 -6.40 20.67 10.26
N ARG A 235 -7.56 20.37 10.83
CA ARG A 235 -8.28 19.11 10.55
C ARG A 235 -8.78 19.12 9.10
N ILE A 236 -8.41 18.09 8.35
CA ILE A 236 -8.80 17.91 6.93
C ILE A 236 -9.87 16.83 6.80
N VAL A 237 -9.76 15.77 7.60
CA VAL A 237 -10.65 14.61 7.63
C VAL A 237 -10.91 14.20 9.08
N ARG A 238 -11.94 13.38 9.30
CA ARG A 238 -12.22 12.83 10.62
C ARG A 238 -11.18 11.79 11.04
N GLU A 239 -11.10 11.58 12.34
CA GLU A 239 -10.10 10.71 12.95
C GLU A 239 -10.25 9.26 12.48
N GLY A 240 -11.48 8.77 12.44
CA GLY A 240 -11.85 7.43 12.03
C GLY A 240 -11.47 7.12 10.59
N ALA A 241 -11.63 8.06 9.65
CA ALA A 241 -11.26 7.81 8.25
C ALA A 241 -9.75 7.60 8.09
N SER A 242 -8.94 8.41 8.78
CA SER A 242 -7.49 8.23 8.83
C SER A 242 -7.10 6.96 9.59
N PHE A 243 -7.77 6.64 10.70
CA PHE A 243 -7.53 5.41 11.45
C PHE A 243 -7.79 4.16 10.61
N LEU A 244 -8.91 4.08 9.89
CA LEU A 244 -9.19 2.95 8.98
C LEU A 244 -8.12 2.82 7.89
N THR A 245 -7.66 3.95 7.36
CA THR A 245 -6.57 3.96 6.38
C THR A 245 -5.27 3.44 7.00
N ALA A 246 -4.91 3.91 8.21
CA ALA A 246 -3.73 3.49 8.94
C ALA A 246 -3.77 2.00 9.30
N ASP A 247 -4.94 1.49 9.74
CA ASP A 247 -5.15 0.09 10.08
C ASP A 247 -4.92 -0.84 8.87
N ILE A 248 -5.30 -0.40 7.66
CA ILE A 248 -4.99 -1.17 6.44
C ILE A 248 -3.49 -1.06 6.10
N LEU A 249 -2.90 0.13 6.16
CA LEU A 249 -1.49 0.34 5.80
C LEU A 249 -0.49 -0.24 6.82
N LYS A 250 -0.96 -0.56 8.03
CA LYS A 250 -0.22 -1.29 9.07
C LYS A 250 0.11 -2.73 8.66
N ASP A 251 -0.56 -3.28 7.65
CA ASP A 251 -0.28 -4.62 7.14
C ASP A 251 1.08 -4.67 6.42
N THR A 252 2.13 -5.09 7.15
CA THR A 252 3.49 -5.28 6.63
C THR A 252 3.68 -6.56 5.81
N GLY A 253 2.62 -7.30 5.50
CA GLY A 253 2.67 -8.57 4.78
C GLY A 253 3.47 -8.50 3.48
N ARG A 254 3.34 -7.41 2.72
CA ARG A 254 4.07 -7.20 1.46
C ARG A 254 5.57 -6.97 1.63
N LEU A 255 6.02 -6.55 2.80
CA LEU A 255 7.44 -6.41 3.07
C LEU A 255 8.06 -7.74 3.46
N LEU A 256 7.29 -8.71 3.97
CA LEU A 256 7.83 -9.98 4.47
C LEU A 256 8.68 -10.75 3.44
N PRO A 257 8.28 -10.89 2.16
CA PRO A 257 9.10 -11.65 1.20
C PRO A 257 10.49 -11.05 0.96
N VAL A 258 10.65 -9.74 1.14
CA VAL A 258 11.88 -9.00 0.84
C VAL A 258 12.66 -8.63 2.10
N HIS A 259 11.96 -8.46 3.22
CA HIS A 259 12.47 -7.87 4.46
C HIS A 259 12.15 -8.71 5.70
N ARG A 260 12.00 -10.04 5.54
CA ARG A 260 11.65 -10.97 6.63
C ARG A 260 12.53 -10.80 7.86
N ALA A 261 13.84 -10.94 7.70
CA ALA A 261 14.81 -10.85 8.80
C ALA A 261 14.78 -9.48 9.51
N ARG A 262 14.33 -8.45 8.80
CA ARG A 262 14.17 -7.11 9.30
C ARG A 262 12.86 -7.02 10.13
N ILE A 263 11.74 -7.53 9.63
CA ILE A 263 10.38 -7.27 10.18
C ILE A 263 9.87 -8.35 11.15
N GLU A 264 10.36 -9.58 11.04
CA GLU A 264 9.86 -10.71 11.83
C GLU A 264 10.20 -10.59 13.33
N GLY A 265 9.19 -10.77 14.19
CA GLY A 265 9.36 -10.89 15.64
C GLY A 265 9.38 -9.59 16.45
N LYS A 266 9.20 -8.41 15.84
CA LYS A 266 9.21 -7.11 16.56
C LYS A 266 7.93 -6.32 16.30
N LYS A 267 7.23 -5.93 17.39
CA LYS A 267 6.00 -5.10 17.38
C LYS A 267 6.30 -3.61 17.12
N ASP A 268 7.18 -3.31 16.17
CA ASP A 268 7.38 -1.93 15.73
C ASP A 268 6.26 -1.61 14.73
N TRP A 269 5.13 -1.13 15.22
CA TRP A 269 3.96 -0.85 14.41
C TRP A 269 4.19 0.44 13.60
N PHE A 270 4.25 0.31 12.28
CA PHE A 270 4.24 1.42 11.35
C PHE A 270 3.27 1.11 10.21
N ALA A 271 2.67 2.15 9.64
CA ALA A 271 1.97 2.09 8.38
C ALA A 271 2.94 2.41 7.25
N PHE A 272 2.79 1.77 6.09
CA PHE A 272 3.61 2.10 4.93
C PHE A 272 2.86 1.95 3.62
N LYS A 273 3.37 2.63 2.61
CA LYS A 273 2.90 2.52 1.23
C LYS A 273 4.06 2.71 0.27
N THR A 274 4.18 1.79 -0.68
CA THR A 274 5.12 1.90 -1.79
C THR A 274 4.49 2.55 -3.02
N GLY A 275 5.31 3.22 -3.82
CA GLY A 275 4.96 3.76 -5.12
C GLY A 275 6.02 3.38 -6.14
N THR A 276 5.59 2.98 -7.34
CA THR A 276 6.46 2.79 -8.50
C THR A 276 5.81 3.55 -9.65
N SER A 277 6.54 4.46 -10.29
CA SER A 277 6.02 5.20 -11.44
C SER A 277 6.02 4.34 -12.71
N TYR A 278 5.26 4.78 -13.71
CA TYR A 278 5.23 4.12 -15.01
C TYR A 278 6.61 4.14 -15.67
N GLY A 279 7.04 2.99 -16.21
CA GLY A 279 8.34 2.85 -16.85
C GLY A 279 9.52 2.85 -15.89
N TYR A 280 9.31 2.59 -14.59
CA TYR A 280 10.38 2.44 -13.58
C TYR A 280 11.33 3.64 -13.51
N ARG A 281 10.77 4.85 -13.41
CA ARG A 281 11.56 6.09 -13.28
C ARG A 281 11.70 6.57 -11.84
N ASP A 282 10.73 6.22 -10.99
CA ASP A 282 10.62 6.67 -9.61
C ASP A 282 10.18 5.52 -8.72
N ALA A 283 10.95 5.31 -7.65
CA ALA A 283 10.63 4.39 -6.56
C ALA A 283 10.40 5.19 -5.28
N TRP A 284 9.19 5.11 -4.75
CA TRP A 284 8.78 5.78 -3.51
C TRP A 284 8.48 4.76 -2.42
N THR A 285 8.85 5.10 -1.19
CA THR A 285 8.23 4.52 0.00
C THR A 285 7.92 5.64 0.98
N ALA A 286 6.67 5.67 1.42
CA ALA A 286 6.20 6.51 2.50
C ALA A 286 5.81 5.62 3.67
N ALA A 287 6.24 5.95 4.88
CA ALA A 287 5.85 5.24 6.07
C ALA A 287 5.73 6.19 7.25
N TYR A 288 4.93 5.79 8.23
CA TYR A 288 4.74 6.58 9.44
C TYR A 288 4.36 5.71 10.63
N ASN A 289 4.69 6.21 11.81
CA ASN A 289 4.06 5.85 13.07
C ASN A 289 3.40 7.13 13.65
N PRO A 290 2.79 7.11 14.84
CA PRO A 290 2.15 8.31 15.39
C PRO A 290 3.10 9.50 15.56
N ARG A 291 4.40 9.26 15.78
CA ARG A 291 5.38 10.32 16.06
C ARG A 291 6.14 10.82 14.83
N TYR A 292 6.45 9.93 13.89
CA TYR A 292 7.29 10.25 12.74
C TYR A 292 6.67 9.84 11.42
N THR A 293 6.84 10.69 10.41
CA THR A 293 6.63 10.38 9.00
C THR A 293 7.97 10.36 8.28
N VAL A 294 8.23 9.28 7.55
CA VAL A 294 9.45 9.06 6.77
C VAL A 294 9.08 8.85 5.31
N ILE A 295 9.66 9.66 4.43
CA ILE A 295 9.48 9.50 2.98
C ILE A 295 10.86 9.32 2.33
N VAL A 296 10.97 8.33 1.45
CA VAL A 296 12.15 8.12 0.60
C VAL A 296 11.71 8.01 -0.85
N TRP A 297 12.43 8.70 -1.72
CA TRP A 297 12.39 8.58 -3.18
C TRP A 297 13.74 8.10 -3.69
N MET A 298 13.72 7.26 -4.72
CA MET A 298 14.89 6.90 -5.50
C MET A 298 14.59 7.02 -6.99
N GLY A 299 15.57 7.49 -7.75
CA GLY A 299 15.45 7.66 -9.19
C GLY A 299 16.69 8.29 -9.81
N ASP A 300 16.74 8.30 -11.14
CA ASP A 300 17.76 9.01 -11.91
C ASP A 300 17.37 10.50 -11.99
N PRO A 301 18.26 11.45 -11.62
CA PRO A 301 17.99 12.88 -11.76
C PRO A 301 17.55 13.30 -13.17
N LYS A 302 18.02 12.64 -14.23
CA LYS A 302 17.62 12.86 -15.63
C LYS A 302 16.25 12.26 -15.97
N GLY A 303 15.69 11.46 -15.08
CA GLY A 303 14.43 10.74 -15.28
C GLY A 303 14.56 9.49 -16.13
N SER A 304 15.77 8.96 -16.37
CA SER A 304 15.97 7.71 -17.11
C SER A 304 15.28 6.52 -16.41
N PRO A 305 14.71 5.56 -17.16
CA PRO A 305 14.13 4.36 -16.57
C PRO A 305 15.22 3.38 -16.11
N HIS A 306 15.01 2.74 -14.95
CA HIS A 306 15.88 1.66 -14.44
C HIS A 306 15.01 0.54 -13.83
N PRO A 307 15.14 -0.73 -14.25
CA PRO A 307 14.27 -1.82 -13.78
C PRO A 307 14.36 -2.09 -12.26
N GLU A 308 15.45 -1.67 -11.63
CA GLU A 308 15.67 -1.77 -10.18
C GLU A 308 14.78 -0.81 -9.37
N LEU A 309 14.24 0.23 -10.01
CA LEU A 309 13.39 1.25 -9.39
C LEU A 309 11.97 0.75 -9.13
N VAL A 310 11.88 -0.30 -8.33
CA VAL A 310 10.63 -0.80 -7.75
C VAL A 310 10.58 -0.38 -6.29
N GLY A 311 9.51 0.34 -5.88
CA GLY A 311 9.40 0.92 -4.54
C GLY A 311 9.67 -0.07 -3.39
N LEU A 312 9.28 -1.33 -3.55
CA LEU A 312 9.44 -2.39 -2.54
C LEU A 312 10.90 -2.87 -2.34
N SER A 313 11.69 -2.91 -3.41
CA SER A 313 13.09 -3.36 -3.36
C SER A 313 14.07 -2.20 -3.25
N ALA A 314 13.73 -1.03 -3.81
CA ALA A 314 14.61 0.13 -3.83
C ALA A 314 14.45 1.01 -2.59
N ALA A 315 13.28 1.65 -2.43
CA ALA A 315 13.09 2.69 -1.41
C ALA A 315 12.70 2.14 -0.03
N ALA A 316 11.96 1.02 0.02
CA ALA A 316 11.50 0.45 1.30
C ALA A 316 12.62 0.03 2.27
N PRO A 317 13.77 -0.55 1.84
CA PRO A 317 14.88 -0.87 2.75
C PRO A 317 15.33 0.33 3.59
N ALA A 318 15.56 1.49 2.96
CA ALA A 318 15.98 2.72 3.64
C ALA A 318 14.97 3.14 4.72
N VAL A 319 13.68 3.11 4.39
CA VAL A 319 12.60 3.50 5.31
C VAL A 319 12.51 2.55 6.49
N VAL A 320 12.58 1.24 6.25
CA VAL A 320 12.51 0.21 7.29
C VAL A 320 13.70 0.33 8.26
N ASP A 321 14.90 0.58 7.75
CA ASP A 321 16.09 0.76 8.60
C ASP A 321 16.00 2.05 9.41
N LEU A 322 15.52 3.14 8.79
CA LEU A 322 15.39 4.43 9.46
C LEU A 322 14.32 4.42 10.55
N LEU A 323 13.14 3.86 10.29
CA LEU A 323 12.09 3.73 11.31
C LEU A 323 12.54 2.95 12.56
N ARG A 324 13.46 2.00 12.41
CA ARG A 324 14.05 1.28 13.55
C ARG A 324 15.10 2.07 14.30
N ALA A 325 15.79 2.97 13.62
CA ALA A 325 16.76 3.87 14.24
C ALA A 325 16.07 5.02 14.99
N LEU A 326 14.82 5.34 14.62
CA LEU A 326 14.02 6.36 15.30
C LEU A 326 13.53 5.88 16.67
N PRO A 327 13.32 6.81 17.62
CA PRO A 327 12.72 6.49 18.90
C PRO A 327 11.39 5.76 18.76
N ARG A 328 11.21 4.69 19.54
CA ARG A 328 9.97 3.92 19.56
C ARG A 328 8.81 4.75 20.12
N GLY A 329 7.62 4.50 19.61
CA GLY A 329 6.36 5.05 20.08
C GLY A 329 5.25 4.00 20.10
N GLY A 330 4.11 4.36 20.67
CA GLY A 330 2.90 3.54 20.63
C GLY A 330 2.28 3.46 19.24
N TRP A 331 1.17 2.74 19.13
CA TRP A 331 0.27 2.81 17.98
C TRP A 331 -0.98 3.61 18.38
N TYR A 332 -1.80 4.00 17.40
CA TYR A 332 -3.07 4.68 17.69
C TYR A 332 -4.01 3.78 18.50
N ASP A 333 -4.67 4.38 19.48
CA ASP A 333 -5.90 3.84 20.03
C ASP A 333 -7.03 3.93 18.99
N THR A 334 -8.07 3.12 19.17
CA THR A 334 -9.24 3.20 18.30
C THR A 334 -10.03 4.46 18.65
N PRO A 335 -10.27 5.39 17.69
CA PRO A 335 -11.06 6.59 17.94
C PRO A 335 -12.48 6.24 18.39
N GLU A 336 -13.10 7.07 19.22
CA GLU A 336 -14.46 6.82 19.76
C GLU A 336 -15.51 6.58 18.68
N GLU A 337 -15.40 7.29 17.54
CA GLU A 337 -16.32 7.15 16.40
C GLU A 337 -16.13 5.84 15.59
N VAL A 338 -15.05 5.09 15.83
CA VAL A 338 -14.76 3.84 15.13
C VAL A 338 -15.21 2.66 15.97
N LEU A 339 -16.27 2.00 15.52
CA LEU A 339 -16.84 0.84 16.18
C LEU A 339 -16.63 -0.42 15.34
N THR A 340 -16.90 -1.58 15.94
CA THR A 340 -16.94 -2.86 15.22
C THR A 340 -18.38 -3.31 15.04
N ARG A 341 -18.69 -3.93 13.90
CA ARG A 341 -20.00 -4.54 13.62
C ARG A 341 -19.85 -5.84 12.83
N GLU A 342 -20.88 -6.68 12.91
CA GLU A 342 -21.01 -7.83 12.02
C GLU A 342 -21.41 -7.37 10.60
N VAL A 343 -20.73 -7.90 9.59
CA VAL A 343 -21.00 -7.67 8.18
C VAL A 343 -21.02 -8.99 7.42
N CYS A 344 -21.73 -9.03 6.29
CA CYS A 344 -21.68 -10.14 5.34
C CYS A 344 -20.23 -10.40 4.91
N SER A 345 -19.79 -11.65 5.02
CA SER A 345 -18.42 -12.06 4.68
C SER A 345 -18.07 -11.90 3.19
N LEU A 346 -19.04 -11.67 2.31
CA LEU A 346 -18.78 -11.41 0.90
C LEU A 346 -18.88 -9.93 0.55
N SER A 347 -20.01 -9.28 0.85
CA SER A 347 -20.23 -7.88 0.44
C SER A 347 -19.53 -6.86 1.32
N GLY A 348 -19.25 -7.20 2.59
CA GLY A 348 -18.78 -6.26 3.61
C GLY A 348 -19.86 -5.30 4.12
N SER A 349 -21.12 -5.48 3.74
CA SER A 349 -22.27 -4.70 4.21
C SER A 349 -22.92 -5.38 5.43
N PRO A 350 -23.68 -4.67 6.28
CA PRO A 350 -24.53 -5.28 7.30
C PRO A 350 -25.31 -6.50 6.75
N PRO A 351 -25.36 -7.63 7.48
CA PRO A 351 -25.92 -8.87 6.93
C PRO A 351 -27.42 -8.75 6.67
N SER A 352 -27.88 -9.38 5.58
CA SER A 352 -29.30 -9.67 5.36
C SER A 352 -29.63 -11.08 5.87
N PRO A 353 -30.92 -11.44 6.08
CA PRO A 353 -31.31 -12.80 6.46
C PRO A 353 -30.86 -13.90 5.45
N ALA A 354 -30.56 -13.49 4.21
CA ALA A 354 -30.07 -14.37 3.17
C ALA A 354 -28.56 -14.65 3.27
N CYS A 355 -27.80 -13.86 4.05
CA CYS A 355 -26.38 -14.08 4.24
C CYS A 355 -26.12 -15.44 4.93
N LEU A 356 -25.09 -16.13 4.46
CA LEU A 356 -24.70 -17.45 4.98
C LEU A 356 -23.58 -17.35 6.02
N SER A 357 -22.79 -16.29 5.96
CA SER A 357 -21.68 -16.05 6.87
C SER A 357 -21.46 -14.56 7.10
N THR A 358 -21.00 -14.25 8.31
CA THR A 358 -20.64 -12.91 8.73
C THR A 358 -19.22 -12.87 9.26
N ARG A 359 -18.67 -11.66 9.35
CA ARG A 359 -17.40 -11.35 9.98
C ARG A 359 -17.48 -9.98 10.64
N LYS A 360 -16.57 -9.71 11.59
CA LYS A 360 -16.41 -8.36 12.14
C LYS A 360 -15.69 -7.45 11.15
N ASP A 361 -16.13 -6.20 11.08
CA ASP A 361 -15.43 -5.12 10.40
C ASP A 361 -15.52 -3.83 11.21
N TYR A 362 -14.55 -2.94 10.98
CA TYR A 362 -14.64 -1.58 11.48
C TYR A 362 -15.59 -0.75 10.63
N TRP A 363 -16.28 0.18 11.29
CA TRP A 363 -17.11 1.18 10.65
C TRP A 363 -17.07 2.47 11.48
N ILE A 364 -17.36 3.59 10.82
CA ILE A 364 -17.47 4.89 11.46
C ILE A 364 -18.94 5.14 11.77
N GLU A 365 -19.28 5.29 13.05
CA GLU A 365 -20.64 5.56 13.50
C GLU A 365 -21.20 6.84 12.87
N GLY A 366 -22.48 6.82 12.49
CA GLY A 366 -23.16 7.95 11.83
C GLY A 366 -22.69 8.28 10.41
N THR A 367 -21.58 7.69 9.94
CA THR A 367 -20.99 7.99 8.63
C THR A 367 -21.05 6.80 7.68
N SER A 368 -20.60 5.61 8.12
CA SER A 368 -20.56 4.43 7.25
C SER A 368 -21.97 3.91 6.96
N SER A 369 -22.22 3.49 5.72
CA SER A 369 -23.53 2.96 5.32
C SER A 369 -24.04 1.84 6.24
N SER A 370 -25.31 1.96 6.63
CA SER A 370 -26.08 0.96 7.39
C SER A 370 -26.95 0.07 6.50
N ALA A 371 -26.89 0.25 5.17
CA ALA A 371 -27.70 -0.52 4.24
C ALA A 371 -27.35 -2.02 4.28
N PRO A 372 -28.34 -2.92 4.40
CA PRO A 372 -28.07 -4.36 4.45
C PRO A 372 -27.54 -4.88 3.12
N CYS A 373 -26.94 -6.06 3.17
CA CYS A 373 -26.37 -6.77 2.03
C CYS A 373 -27.42 -6.94 0.93
N SER A 374 -27.18 -6.32 -0.22
CA SER A 374 -28.00 -6.44 -1.43
C SER A 374 -27.60 -7.63 -2.31
N MET A 375 -26.44 -8.25 -2.06
CA MET A 375 -25.94 -9.35 -2.87
C MET A 375 -26.58 -10.69 -2.50
N HIS A 376 -26.86 -10.92 -1.22
CA HIS A 376 -27.56 -12.14 -0.80
C HIS A 376 -29.05 -11.86 -0.73
N VAL A 377 -29.81 -12.55 -1.59
CA VAL A 377 -31.28 -12.42 -1.67
C VAL A 377 -31.93 -13.80 -1.58
N ILE A 378 -33.21 -13.84 -1.23
CA ILE A 378 -34.03 -15.04 -1.32
C ILE A 378 -34.85 -14.94 -2.61
N ARG A 379 -34.65 -15.85 -3.56
CA ARG A 379 -35.45 -16.00 -4.78
C ARG A 379 -36.02 -17.41 -4.82
N ASP A 380 -37.33 -17.53 -5.02
CA ASP A 380 -38.05 -18.81 -5.06
C ASP A 380 -37.76 -19.72 -3.83
N GLY A 381 -37.69 -19.10 -2.64
CA GLY A 381 -37.37 -19.78 -1.39
C GLY A 381 -35.90 -20.22 -1.23
N LYS A 382 -35.03 -19.94 -2.21
CA LYS A 382 -33.61 -20.29 -2.18
C LYS A 382 -32.74 -19.05 -1.98
N LYS A 383 -31.71 -19.18 -1.14
CA LYS A 383 -30.68 -18.16 -0.96
C LYS A 383 -29.80 -18.11 -2.22
N THR A 384 -29.72 -16.96 -2.86
CA THR A 384 -29.01 -16.73 -4.12
C THR A 384 -28.09 -15.51 -3.99
N VAL A 385 -26.94 -15.56 -4.64
CA VAL A 385 -26.00 -14.44 -4.73
C VAL A 385 -26.20 -13.69 -6.03
N LEU A 386 -26.50 -12.39 -5.94
CA LEU A 386 -26.50 -11.44 -7.04
C LEU A 386 -25.13 -10.78 -7.08
N TRP A 387 -24.33 -11.15 -8.08
CA TRP A 387 -23.01 -10.56 -8.26
C TRP A 387 -23.13 -9.23 -9.02
N PRO A 388 -22.25 -8.25 -8.74
CA PRO A 388 -22.11 -7.10 -9.61
C PRO A 388 -21.85 -7.53 -11.06
N ALA A 389 -22.50 -6.89 -12.04
CA ALA A 389 -22.45 -7.29 -13.46
C ALA A 389 -21.02 -7.45 -14.00
N GLU A 390 -20.08 -6.65 -13.49
CA GLU A 390 -18.68 -6.67 -13.89
C GLU A 390 -17.93 -7.91 -13.38
N LEU A 391 -18.31 -8.42 -12.21
CA LEU A 391 -17.79 -9.66 -11.65
C LEU A 391 -18.43 -10.88 -12.34
N GLU A 392 -19.72 -10.80 -12.69
CA GLU A 392 -20.38 -11.83 -13.50
C GLU A 392 -19.75 -11.96 -14.88
N GLU A 393 -19.54 -10.83 -15.57
CA GLU A 393 -18.92 -10.81 -16.88
C GLU A 393 -17.47 -11.30 -16.83
N PHE A 394 -16.72 -10.93 -15.79
CA PHE A 394 -15.37 -11.45 -15.59
C PHE A 394 -15.34 -12.96 -15.36
N ALA A 395 -16.25 -13.50 -14.54
CA ALA A 395 -16.39 -14.94 -14.34
C ALA A 395 -16.75 -15.68 -15.64
N ARG A 396 -17.62 -15.07 -16.45
CA ARG A 396 -18.01 -15.59 -17.77
C ARG A 396 -16.83 -15.56 -18.75
N ARG A 397 -16.09 -14.45 -18.84
CA ARG A 397 -14.91 -14.32 -19.72
C ARG A 397 -13.76 -15.21 -19.31
N ARG A 398 -13.48 -15.36 -18.02
CA ARG A 398 -12.43 -16.29 -17.56
C ARG A 398 -12.75 -17.75 -17.89
N SER A 399 -14.04 -18.06 -18.03
CA SER A 399 -14.53 -19.32 -18.57
C SER A 399 -14.39 -19.44 -20.11
N LEU A 400 -14.21 -18.32 -20.82
CA LEU A 400 -14.04 -18.24 -22.30
C LEU A 400 -12.57 -18.06 -22.74
N GLU A 401 -11.75 -17.28 -22.03
CA GLU A 401 -10.32 -16.96 -22.29
C GLU A 401 -9.36 -18.12 -21.98
N VAL A 402 -9.85 -19.34 -21.87
CA VAL A 402 -8.99 -20.52 -21.70
C VAL A 402 -8.24 -20.84 -22.99
N GLU A 403 -8.26 -19.99 -24.03
CA GLU A 403 -7.84 -20.31 -25.40
C GLU A 403 -6.81 -19.36 -26.08
N ALA A 404 -5.54 -19.22 -25.62
CA ALA A 404 -4.34 -18.90 -26.46
C ALA A 404 -3.04 -18.72 -25.62
N GLY A 405 -1.89 -19.26 -26.05
CA GLY A 405 -0.59 -19.24 -25.32
C GLY A 405 0.38 -18.11 -25.72
N SER A 406 1.45 -17.81 -24.96
CA SER A 406 2.76 -18.47 -25.14
C SER A 406 3.80 -18.17 -24.03
N GLU A 407 3.71 -18.82 -22.88
CA GLU A 407 4.82 -19.28 -22.02
C GLU A 407 4.17 -20.20 -20.99
N ILE A 408 4.76 -21.37 -20.71
CA ILE A 408 4.08 -22.32 -19.83
C ILE A 408 4.14 -21.81 -18.38
N SER A 409 3.00 -21.38 -17.86
CA SER A 409 2.91 -20.85 -16.51
C SER A 409 1.71 -21.44 -15.80
N ILE A 410 1.89 -21.78 -14.52
CA ILE A 410 0.78 -22.19 -13.66
C ILE A 410 0.06 -20.91 -13.25
N VAL A 411 -1.02 -20.60 -13.95
CA VAL A 411 -1.89 -19.44 -13.66
C VAL A 411 -2.89 -19.73 -12.55
N SER A 412 -3.09 -21.01 -12.21
CA SER A 412 -3.79 -21.41 -11.00
C SER A 412 -3.23 -22.74 -10.48
N PRO A 413 -2.79 -22.78 -9.21
CA PRO A 413 -2.72 -21.66 -8.28
C PRO A 413 -1.43 -20.82 -8.41
N LEU A 414 -1.51 -19.52 -8.08
CA LEU A 414 -0.35 -18.62 -8.17
C LEU A 414 0.68 -18.90 -7.06
N PRO A 415 1.99 -18.73 -7.33
CA PRO A 415 3.04 -18.96 -6.33
C PRO A 415 2.83 -18.09 -5.08
N GLY A 416 2.85 -18.73 -3.91
CA GLY A 416 2.64 -18.06 -2.62
C GLY A 416 1.20 -17.83 -2.21
N SER A 417 0.23 -18.21 -3.03
CA SER A 417 -1.19 -18.03 -2.71
C SER A 417 -1.61 -18.83 -1.47
N ARG A 418 -2.45 -18.19 -0.65
CA ARG A 418 -3.10 -18.81 0.51
C ARG A 418 -4.53 -19.20 0.18
N TYR A 419 -4.86 -20.47 0.39
CA TYR A 419 -6.21 -21.02 0.22
C TYR A 419 -6.75 -21.48 1.58
N PHE A 420 -8.03 -21.24 1.84
CA PHE A 420 -8.69 -21.64 3.09
C PHE A 420 -9.64 -22.79 2.84
N VAL A 421 -9.50 -23.90 3.59
CA VAL A 421 -10.43 -25.04 3.54
C VAL A 421 -11.45 -24.91 4.66
N THR A 422 -12.74 -24.93 4.31
CA THR A 422 -13.84 -24.79 5.28
C THR A 422 -14.32 -26.15 5.81
N PRO A 423 -14.78 -26.25 7.08
CA PRO A 423 -15.24 -27.50 7.69
C PRO A 423 -16.68 -27.91 7.29
N PHE A 424 -17.44 -27.02 6.66
CA PHE A 424 -18.82 -27.29 6.22
C PHE A 424 -18.87 -27.65 4.73
N GLY A 425 -18.45 -28.88 4.41
CA GLY A 425 -18.98 -29.67 3.30
C GLY A 425 -18.93 -29.07 1.89
N GLY A 426 -17.80 -29.25 1.22
CA GLY A 426 -17.66 -29.39 -0.22
C GLY A 426 -16.27 -29.94 -0.50
N GLU A 427 -16.08 -30.81 -1.50
CA GLU A 427 -14.72 -31.11 -1.97
C GLU A 427 -14.16 -29.81 -2.56
N GLN A 428 -13.55 -28.98 -1.72
CA GLN A 428 -12.93 -27.75 -2.16
C GLN A 428 -11.76 -28.13 -3.05
N LYS A 429 -12.01 -28.04 -4.35
CA LYS A 429 -11.05 -28.39 -5.37
C LYS A 429 -10.39 -27.11 -5.86
N THR A 430 -9.07 -27.09 -5.79
CA THR A 430 -8.26 -26.08 -6.43
C THR A 430 -8.23 -26.37 -7.93
N ALA A 431 -8.59 -25.37 -8.73
CA ALA A 431 -8.42 -25.43 -10.17
C ALA A 431 -6.93 -25.41 -10.49
N LEU A 432 -6.46 -26.46 -11.16
CA LEU A 432 -5.15 -26.49 -11.78
C LEU A 432 -5.30 -26.01 -13.22
N ARG A 433 -4.70 -24.86 -13.50
CA ARG A 433 -4.74 -24.24 -14.83
C ARG A 433 -3.36 -23.72 -15.19
N ALA A 434 -2.97 -24.03 -16.41
CA ALA A 434 -1.77 -23.52 -17.01
C ALA A 434 -2.11 -22.73 -18.25
N GLU A 435 -1.36 -21.66 -18.48
CA GLU A 435 -1.37 -20.92 -19.73
C GLU A 435 -0.13 -21.32 -20.52
N GLY A 436 -0.19 -21.32 -21.85
CA GLY A 436 0.93 -21.71 -22.71
C GLY A 436 1.33 -23.20 -22.72
N ALA A 437 0.68 -24.06 -21.93
CA ALA A 437 0.88 -25.51 -21.92
C ALA A 437 0.21 -26.19 -23.13
N VAL A 438 0.86 -27.19 -23.74
CA VAL A 438 0.25 -28.01 -24.81
C VAL A 438 -0.29 -29.32 -24.23
N PRO A 439 -1.61 -29.58 -24.35
CA PRO A 439 -2.18 -30.82 -23.88
C PRO A 439 -1.63 -32.08 -24.61
N PRO A 440 -1.71 -33.26 -23.98
CA PRO A 440 -2.11 -33.45 -22.59
C PRO A 440 -1.11 -32.87 -21.59
N VAL A 441 -1.64 -32.20 -20.57
CA VAL A 441 -0.84 -31.68 -19.45
C VAL A 441 -0.97 -32.62 -18.26
N TYR A 442 0.16 -33.09 -17.75
CA TYR A 442 0.23 -33.95 -16.58
C TYR A 442 0.57 -33.10 -15.36
N TRP A 443 -0.32 -33.11 -14.38
CA TRP A 443 -0.19 -32.34 -13.15
C TRP A 443 0.30 -33.18 -12.00
N PHE A 444 1.11 -32.57 -11.13
CA PHE A 444 1.66 -33.17 -9.93
C PHE A 444 1.46 -32.26 -8.72
N ILE A 445 1.12 -32.85 -7.58
CA ILE A 445 0.98 -32.15 -6.29
C ILE A 445 1.92 -32.85 -5.31
N GLY A 446 2.89 -32.12 -4.76
CA GLY A 446 3.90 -32.67 -3.85
C GLY A 446 4.74 -33.80 -4.49
N GLY A 447 4.87 -33.80 -5.82
CA GLY A 447 5.56 -34.85 -6.59
C GLY A 447 4.70 -36.06 -6.96
N ALA A 448 3.49 -36.19 -6.43
CA ALA A 448 2.56 -37.26 -6.80
C ALA A 448 1.69 -36.88 -7.99
N PHE A 449 1.42 -37.82 -8.90
CA PHE A 449 0.55 -37.60 -10.06
C PHE A 449 -0.86 -37.22 -9.60
N ALA A 450 -1.30 -36.02 -9.98
CA ALA A 450 -2.58 -35.47 -9.60
C ALA A 450 -3.63 -35.64 -10.70
N GLY A 451 -3.25 -35.61 -11.98
CA GLY A 451 -4.20 -35.85 -13.06
C GLY A 451 -3.70 -35.43 -14.43
N LYS A 452 -4.38 -35.93 -15.46
CA LYS A 452 -4.15 -35.59 -16.87
C LYS A 452 -5.23 -34.61 -17.33
N GLN A 453 -4.82 -33.56 -18.02
CA GLN A 453 -5.68 -32.55 -18.61
C GLN A 453 -5.54 -32.65 -20.14
N GLU A 454 -6.57 -33.16 -20.82
CA GLU A 454 -6.56 -33.42 -22.27
C GLU A 454 -6.85 -32.15 -23.11
N GLY A 455 -7.54 -31.17 -22.52
CA GLY A 455 -7.92 -29.92 -23.16
C GLY A 455 -7.44 -28.71 -22.38
N ARG A 456 -8.11 -27.57 -22.55
CA ARG A 456 -7.76 -26.34 -21.81
C ARG A 456 -8.54 -26.19 -20.50
N ASP A 457 -9.65 -26.91 -20.35
CA ASP A 457 -10.49 -26.89 -19.15
C ASP A 457 -9.69 -27.26 -17.88
N PRO A 458 -9.81 -26.48 -16.79
CA PRO A 458 -9.06 -26.74 -15.57
C PRO A 458 -9.44 -28.09 -14.97
N ILE A 459 -8.44 -28.81 -14.44
CA ILE A 459 -8.73 -29.97 -13.60
C ILE A 459 -8.82 -29.52 -12.15
N PHE A 460 -9.84 -30.00 -11.47
CA PHE A 460 -10.13 -29.64 -10.10
C PHE A 460 -9.57 -30.71 -9.16
N ARG A 461 -8.67 -30.32 -8.24
CA ARG A 461 -8.05 -31.24 -7.28
C ARG A 461 -8.13 -30.74 -5.84
N PRO A 462 -8.51 -31.59 -4.88
CA PRO A 462 -8.53 -31.19 -3.48
C PRO A 462 -7.08 -30.99 -2.99
N LEU A 463 -6.85 -29.91 -2.24
CA LEU A 463 -5.61 -29.70 -1.50
C LEU A 463 -5.90 -29.77 0.00
N LYS A 464 -5.07 -30.51 0.74
CA LYS A 464 -5.19 -30.63 2.21
C LYS A 464 -4.53 -29.44 2.92
N LYS A 465 -4.78 -29.23 4.22
CA LYS A 465 -4.02 -28.26 5.03
C LYS A 465 -2.50 -28.51 4.87
N GLY A 466 -1.72 -27.45 4.66
CA GLY A 466 -0.27 -27.50 4.51
C GLY A 466 0.26 -26.75 3.28
N ARG A 467 1.59 -26.72 3.14
CA ARG A 467 2.26 -26.16 1.96
C ARG A 467 2.31 -27.22 0.85
N HIS A 468 1.87 -26.87 -0.35
CA HIS A 468 1.90 -27.77 -1.51
C HIS A 468 2.72 -27.17 -2.63
N THR A 469 3.60 -27.98 -3.21
CA THR A 469 4.24 -27.66 -4.50
C THR A 469 3.39 -28.26 -5.61
N ILE A 470 3.07 -27.47 -6.61
CA ILE A 470 2.27 -27.89 -7.76
C ILE A 470 3.14 -27.72 -9.00
N SER A 471 3.30 -28.78 -9.75
CA SER A 471 4.06 -28.78 -10.98
C SER A 471 3.28 -29.42 -12.11
N LEU A 472 3.71 -29.13 -13.33
CA LEU A 472 3.14 -29.74 -14.52
C LEU A 472 4.24 -30.14 -15.50
N VAL A 473 3.86 -31.03 -16.41
CA VAL A 473 4.63 -31.39 -17.61
C VAL A 473 3.66 -31.42 -18.78
N ASP A 474 3.93 -30.69 -19.85
CA ASP A 474 3.11 -30.69 -21.07
C ASP A 474 3.54 -31.82 -22.04
N SER A 475 2.78 -32.02 -23.12
CA SER A 475 3.07 -33.08 -24.09
C SER A 475 4.36 -32.88 -24.90
N ARG A 476 4.97 -31.68 -24.80
CA ARG A 476 6.25 -31.33 -25.42
C ARG A 476 7.41 -31.38 -24.41
N GLY A 477 7.17 -31.87 -23.20
CA GLY A 477 8.17 -31.98 -22.13
C GLY A 477 8.51 -30.68 -21.44
N LYS A 478 7.76 -29.59 -21.65
CA LYS A 478 7.94 -28.34 -20.91
C LYS A 478 7.36 -28.44 -19.51
N THR A 479 8.03 -27.84 -18.54
CA THR A 479 7.61 -27.90 -17.13
C THR A 479 7.43 -26.50 -16.56
N ALA A 480 6.54 -26.41 -15.57
CA ALA A 480 6.37 -25.22 -14.73
C ALA A 480 6.08 -25.67 -13.29
N SER A 481 6.43 -24.84 -12.32
CA SER A 481 6.15 -25.11 -10.91
C SER A 481 5.64 -23.86 -10.19
N SER A 482 4.81 -24.10 -9.18
CA SER A 482 4.20 -23.12 -8.29
C SER A 482 4.12 -23.72 -6.90
N TRP A 483 3.85 -22.90 -5.89
CA TRP A 483 3.64 -23.38 -4.53
C TRP A 483 2.51 -22.59 -3.87
N VAL A 484 1.79 -23.24 -2.96
CA VAL A 484 0.67 -22.65 -2.23
C VAL A 484 0.70 -23.05 -0.77
N ILE A 485 0.01 -22.28 0.07
CA ILE A 485 -0.24 -22.62 1.46
C ILE A 485 -1.75 -22.81 1.61
N VAL A 486 -2.16 -23.95 2.14
CA VAL A 486 -3.55 -24.26 2.42
C VAL A 486 -3.74 -24.25 3.93
N GLU A 487 -4.58 -23.36 4.42
CA GLU A 487 -4.92 -23.24 5.83
C GLU A 487 -6.32 -23.82 6.05
N ALA A 488 -6.49 -24.59 7.13
CA ALA A 488 -7.83 -25.01 7.54
C ALA A 488 -8.43 -23.90 8.38
N ILE A 489 -9.66 -23.51 8.08
CA ILE A 489 -10.48 -22.75 9.03
C ILE A 489 -10.90 -23.77 10.09
N GLU A 490 -10.17 -23.81 11.20
CA GLU A 490 -10.58 -24.60 12.34
C GLU A 490 -11.87 -24.00 12.89
N LYS A 491 -12.91 -24.82 12.99
CA LYS A 491 -14.02 -24.52 13.90
C LYS A 491 -13.37 -24.50 15.27
N GLU A 492 -13.35 -23.37 15.96
CA GLU A 492 -12.98 -23.37 17.36
C GLU A 492 -13.87 -24.44 18.04
N PRO A 493 -13.29 -25.44 18.73
CA PRO A 493 -14.10 -26.22 19.64
C PRO A 493 -14.68 -25.23 20.64
N GLU A 494 -15.93 -25.42 21.05
CA GLU A 494 -16.49 -24.73 22.20
C GLU A 494 -15.47 -24.87 23.35
N HIS A 495 -14.73 -23.80 23.60
CA HIS A 495 -13.84 -23.64 24.73
C HIS A 495 -14.25 -22.33 25.36
N SER A 496 -14.82 -22.47 26.55
CA SER A 496 -15.15 -21.39 27.46
C SER A 496 -14.02 -20.36 27.48
N PRO A 497 -14.31 -19.06 27.33
CA PRO A 497 -13.31 -18.04 27.60
C PRO A 497 -12.95 -18.12 29.09
N GLY A 498 -11.79 -18.71 29.38
CA GLY A 498 -11.09 -18.55 30.64
C GLY A 498 -10.77 -17.07 30.88
N PRO A 499 -10.48 -16.70 32.13
CA PRO A 499 -10.92 -15.45 32.70
C PRO A 499 -10.19 -14.23 32.12
N SER A 500 -10.96 -13.18 31.87
CA SER A 500 -10.45 -11.81 31.87
C SER A 500 -9.88 -11.45 33.24
N PRO A 501 -8.84 -10.63 33.28
CA PRO A 501 -8.76 -9.56 34.26
C PRO A 501 -8.82 -8.22 33.50
N LEU A 502 -9.43 -7.16 33.97
CA LEU A 502 -10.44 -6.89 34.99
C LEU A 502 -10.60 -5.37 34.83
N ILE A 503 -11.81 -4.90 34.56
CA ILE A 503 -12.14 -3.48 34.72
C ILE A 503 -12.22 -3.21 36.22
N ILE A 504 -11.55 -2.17 36.71
CA ILE A 504 -11.91 -1.57 38.00
C ILE A 504 -12.89 -0.42 37.73
N THR A 505 -13.98 -0.38 38.48
CA THR A 505 -14.86 0.79 38.72
C THR A 505 -15.39 0.69 40.17
N PRO A 506 -16.14 1.68 40.66
CA PRO A 506 -15.70 2.93 41.25
C PRO A 506 -15.80 2.89 42.79
N GLY A 507 -14.77 3.40 43.46
CA GLY A 507 -14.55 3.25 44.90
C GLY A 507 -13.08 3.31 45.30
N ASP A 508 -12.17 3.40 44.32
CA ASP A 508 -10.79 3.88 44.47
C ASP A 508 -10.67 5.27 43.85
#